data_AF-A0A1H9PXK9-F1
#
_entry.id   AF-A0A1H9PXK9-F1
#
_cell.length_a   1.000
_cell.length_b   1.000
_cell.length_c   1.000
_cell.angle_alpha   90.00
_cell.angle_beta   90.00
_cell.angle_gamma   90.00
#
_symmetry.space_group_name_H-M   'P 1'
#
loop_
_entity.id
_entity.type
_entity.pdbx_description
1 polymer ?
#
loop_
_entity_poly.entity_id
_entity_poly.type
_entity_poly.pdbx_seq_one_letter_code
_entity_poly.pdbx_strand_id
1 'polypeptide(L)'
;MTDPGRHFCTCKDLACPCNPNNPKNLAKGGLGCDACIRKNLARGEVPSCMFISLGDTSEWDDWSVEGFARFVSLHPRSEEGGRSSAEHSAAFEAARKN
;
A
#
# COMPACT_ATOMS: atom_id res chain seq x y z
N MET A 1 -2.29 16.67 7.81
CA MET A 1 -0.91 17.20 7.92
C MET A 1 0.02 16.00 7.93
N THR A 2 0.77 15.79 6.85
CA THR A 2 1.74 14.69 6.73
C THR A 2 2.90 14.97 7.69
N ASP A 3 3.05 14.14 8.71
CA ASP A 3 4.22 14.14 9.58
C ASP A 3 5.44 13.74 8.72
N PRO A 4 6.42 14.64 8.49
CA PRO A 4 7.56 14.35 7.64
C PRO A 4 8.44 13.19 8.15
N GLY A 5 8.30 12.79 9.41
CA GLY A 5 8.97 11.61 9.97
C GLY A 5 8.23 10.28 9.76
N ARG A 6 7.00 10.30 9.23
CA ARG A 6 6.16 9.10 9.07
C ARG A 6 6.05 8.69 7.59
N HIS A 7 6.36 7.43 7.31
CA HIS A 7 6.17 6.86 5.97
C HIS A 7 4.68 6.78 5.60
N PHE A 8 4.37 6.94 4.32
CA PHE A 8 3.01 6.93 3.73
C PHE A 8 2.22 5.62 3.89
N CYS A 9 2.80 4.60 4.53
CA CYS A 9 2.20 3.28 4.64
C CYS A 9 0.81 3.34 5.30
N THR A 10 -0.18 2.78 4.60
CA THR A 10 -1.59 2.71 5.03
C THR A 10 -1.88 1.52 5.95
N CYS A 11 -0.93 0.59 6.11
CA CYS A 11 -1.07 -0.55 7.00
C CYS A 11 -1.11 -0.09 8.46
N LYS A 12 -2.15 -0.50 9.19
CA LYS A 12 -2.35 -0.15 10.61
C LYS A 12 -1.60 -1.06 11.58
N ASP A 13 -1.04 -2.18 11.11
CA ASP A 13 -0.22 -3.06 11.94
C ASP A 13 1.17 -2.46 12.16
N LEU A 14 1.29 -1.57 13.15
CA LEU A 14 2.54 -0.94 13.55
C LEU A 14 3.46 -1.91 14.31
N ALA A 15 2.99 -3.08 14.74
CA ALA A 15 3.80 -4.10 15.40
C ALA A 15 4.57 -4.96 14.39
N CYS A 16 4.10 -5.04 13.15
CA CYS A 16 4.80 -5.75 12.06
C CYS A 16 6.25 -5.24 11.90
N PRO A 17 7.26 -6.13 11.94
CA PRO A 17 8.66 -5.74 11.80
C PRO A 17 9.01 -5.20 10.40
N CYS A 18 8.14 -5.43 9.41
CA CYS A 18 8.28 -4.91 8.05
C CYS A 18 7.54 -3.58 7.83
N ASN A 19 6.72 -3.12 8.80
CA ASN A 19 6.04 -1.84 8.67
C ASN A 19 7.09 -0.71 8.73
N PRO A 20 7.13 0.22 7.76
CA PRO A 20 8.11 1.31 7.76
C PRO A 20 7.97 2.26 8.95
N ASN A 21 6.80 2.29 9.60
CA ASN A 21 6.54 3.09 10.80
C ASN A 21 6.74 2.29 12.10
N ASN A 22 7.21 1.04 12.04
CA ASN A 22 7.57 0.27 13.22
C ASN A 22 8.88 0.80 13.84
N PRO A 23 8.97 1.04 15.16
CA PRO A 23 10.18 1.56 15.80
C PRO A 23 11.45 0.73 15.57
N LYS A 24 11.33 -0.62 15.52
CA LYS A 24 12.47 -1.50 15.25
C LYS A 24 12.91 -1.44 13.78
N ASN A 25 11.99 -1.18 12.85
CA ASN A 25 12.35 -0.98 11.45
C ASN A 25 13.03 0.37 11.23
N LEU A 26 12.51 1.44 11.85
CA LEU A 26 13.14 2.76 11.85
C LEU A 26 14.57 2.71 12.44
N ALA A 27 14.74 2.03 13.58
CA ALA A 27 16.06 1.87 14.22
C ALA A 27 17.06 1.06 13.37
N LYS A 28 16.61 0.24 12.40
CA LYS A 28 17.46 -0.52 11.47
C LYS A 28 17.90 0.31 10.24
N GLY A 29 17.75 1.63 10.30
CA GLY A 29 18.04 2.53 9.19
C GLY A 29 16.84 2.84 8.31
N GLY A 30 15.62 2.53 8.77
CA GLY A 30 14.39 2.91 8.07
C GLY A 30 14.29 2.30 6.68
N LEU A 31 14.22 0.96 6.59
CA LEU A 31 14.15 0.21 5.32
C LEU A 31 12.91 0.53 4.46
N GLY A 32 12.05 1.45 4.91
CA GLY A 32 10.86 1.86 4.19
C GLY A 32 9.99 0.66 3.83
N CYS A 33 9.43 0.71 2.63
CA CYS A 33 8.56 -0.34 2.12
C CYS A 33 9.31 -1.61 1.73
N ASP A 34 10.64 -1.55 1.54
CA ASP A 34 11.43 -2.63 0.94
C ASP A 34 11.31 -3.95 1.70
N ALA A 35 11.31 -3.90 3.04
CA ALA A 35 11.15 -5.08 3.87
C ALA A 35 9.80 -5.77 3.63
N CYS A 36 8.72 -4.97 3.50
CA CYS A 36 7.38 -5.48 3.22
C CYS A 36 7.28 -6.02 1.79
N ILE A 37 7.77 -5.28 0.80
CA ILE A 37 7.75 -5.70 -0.60
C ILE A 37 8.50 -7.03 -0.77
N ARG A 38 9.73 -7.13 -0.25
CA ARG A 38 10.53 -8.36 -0.33
C ARG A 38 9.82 -9.56 0.30
N LYS A 39 9.19 -9.36 1.47
CA LYS A 39 8.40 -10.41 2.15
C LYS A 39 7.25 -10.90 1.28
N ASN A 40 6.45 -9.99 0.72
CA ASN A 40 5.28 -10.38 -0.08
C ASN A 40 5.71 -11.04 -1.40
N LEU A 41 6.74 -10.52 -2.08
CA LEU A 41 7.28 -11.13 -3.30
C LEU A 41 7.77 -12.56 -3.06
N ALA A 42 8.48 -12.81 -1.95
CA ALA A 42 8.94 -14.16 -1.60
C ALA A 42 7.80 -15.15 -1.31
N ARG A 43 6.59 -14.65 -1.03
CA ARG A 43 5.40 -15.45 -0.70
C ARG A 43 4.40 -15.54 -1.85
N GLY A 44 4.67 -14.90 -2.99
CA GLY A 44 3.67 -14.77 -4.07
C GLY A 44 2.45 -13.92 -3.66
N GLU A 45 2.65 -12.97 -2.74
CA GLU A 45 1.60 -12.12 -2.19
C GLU A 45 1.65 -10.71 -2.78
N VAL A 46 0.50 -10.05 -2.80
CA VAL A 46 0.39 -8.60 -3.03
C VAL A 46 0.38 -7.89 -1.67
N PRO A 47 1.14 -6.79 -1.49
CA PRO A 47 1.14 -6.04 -0.23
C PRO A 47 -0.27 -5.60 0.19
N SER A 48 -0.62 -5.81 1.47
CA SER A 48 -1.94 -5.47 2.02
C SER A 48 -2.33 -4.00 1.87
N CYS A 49 -1.35 -3.08 1.78
CA CYS A 49 -1.61 -1.67 1.51
C CYS A 49 -2.33 -1.44 0.17
N MET A 50 -2.14 -2.32 -0.83
CA MET A 50 -2.85 -2.23 -2.10
C MET A 50 -4.33 -2.60 -1.94
N PHE A 51 -4.65 -3.65 -1.18
CA PHE A 51 -6.04 -4.02 -0.88
C PHE A 51 -6.77 -2.93 -0.07
N ILE A 52 -6.12 -2.40 0.98
CA ILE A 52 -6.67 -1.34 1.83
C ILE A 52 -7.00 -0.08 1.00
N SER A 53 -6.23 0.19 -0.06
CA SER A 53 -6.49 1.33 -0.95
C SER A 53 -7.73 1.15 -1.84
N LEU A 54 -8.23 -0.08 -1.95
CA LEU A 54 -9.36 -0.44 -2.80
C LEU A 54 -10.66 -0.63 -2.03
N GLY A 55 -10.60 -0.93 -0.73
CA GLY A 55 -11.82 -1.10 0.07
C GLY A 55 -11.57 -1.69 1.46
N ASP A 56 -12.67 -2.10 2.09
CA ASP A 56 -12.62 -2.85 3.34
C ASP A 56 -12.01 -4.25 3.12
N THR A 57 -11.15 -4.65 4.04
CA THR A 57 -10.46 -5.95 4.02
C THR A 57 -10.75 -6.76 5.28
N SER A 58 -11.75 -6.37 6.07
CA SER A 58 -12.11 -7.02 7.34
C SER A 58 -12.38 -8.52 7.19
N GLU A 59 -13.07 -8.90 6.11
CA GLU A 59 -13.43 -10.29 5.78
C GLU A 59 -12.49 -10.92 4.73
N TRP A 60 -11.31 -10.33 4.49
CA TRP A 60 -10.38 -10.79 3.46
C TRP A 60 -9.10 -11.40 4.04
N ASP A 61 -8.77 -12.63 3.63
CA ASP A 61 -7.63 -13.39 4.15
C ASP A 61 -6.66 -13.92 3.06
N ASP A 62 -7.02 -13.79 1.77
CA ASP A 62 -6.21 -14.27 0.65
C ASP A 62 -5.37 -13.14 0.03
N TRP A 63 -4.12 -13.05 0.49
CA TRP A 63 -3.16 -12.03 0.04
C TRP A 63 -2.36 -12.43 -1.20
N SER A 64 -2.66 -13.58 -1.82
CA SER A 64 -1.98 -14.02 -3.06
C SER A 64 -2.26 -13.08 -4.24
N VAL A 65 -1.52 -13.24 -5.33
CA VAL A 65 -1.80 -12.54 -6.59
C VAL A 65 -3.22 -12.89 -7.10
N GLU A 66 -3.61 -14.16 -7.01
CA GLU A 66 -4.96 -14.64 -7.36
C GLU A 66 -6.02 -14.05 -6.43
N GLY A 67 -5.71 -13.96 -5.13
CA GLY A 67 -6.52 -13.28 -4.14
C GLY A 67 -6.73 -11.82 -4.49
N PHE A 68 -5.67 -11.10 -4.85
CA PHE A 68 -5.78 -9.71 -5.29
C PHE A 68 -6.69 -9.56 -6.52
N ALA A 69 -6.54 -10.40 -7.54
CA ALA A 69 -7.41 -10.37 -8.72
C ALA A 69 -8.88 -10.60 -8.36
N ARG A 70 -9.16 -11.57 -7.48
CA ARG A 70 -10.51 -11.85 -6.99
C ARG A 70 -11.07 -10.69 -6.17
N PHE A 71 -10.27 -10.08 -5.30
CA PHE A 71 -10.66 -8.92 -4.51
C PHE A 71 -11.11 -7.78 -5.41
N VAL A 72 -10.31 -7.43 -6.43
CA VAL A 72 -10.64 -6.36 -7.39
C VAL A 72 -11.92 -6.68 -8.16
N SER A 73 -12.13 -7.94 -8.57
CA SER A 73 -13.35 -8.34 -9.27
C SER A 73 -14.61 -8.21 -8.41
N LEU A 74 -14.51 -8.44 -7.10
CA LEU A 74 -15.63 -8.33 -6.16
C LEU A 74 -15.85 -6.89 -5.66
N HIS A 75 -14.80 -6.08 -5.69
CA HIS A 75 -14.79 -4.69 -5.22
C HIS A 75 -14.31 -3.77 -6.35
N PRO A 76 -15.08 -3.66 -7.45
CA PRO A 76 -14.70 -2.80 -8.56
C PRO A 76 -14.61 -1.35 -8.10
N ARG A 77 -13.59 -0.64 -8.58
CA ARG A 77 -13.44 0.78 -8.30
C ARG A 77 -14.61 1.58 -8.88
N SER A 78 -15.03 2.60 -8.14
CA SER A 78 -15.99 3.58 -8.65
C SER A 78 -15.38 4.44 -9.76
N GLU A 79 -16.22 4.95 -10.65
CA GLU A 79 -15.87 5.95 -11.66
C GLU A 79 -15.18 7.17 -11.05
N GLU A 80 -15.67 7.62 -9.90
CA GLU A 80 -15.06 8.72 -9.15
C GLU A 80 -13.66 8.39 -8.65
N GLY A 81 -13.46 7.19 -8.10
CA GLY A 81 -12.13 6.70 -7.77
C GLY A 81 -11.24 6.77 -8.99
N GLY A 82 -11.72 6.20 -10.12
CA GLY A 82 -11.12 6.27 -11.46
C GLY A 82 -10.54 7.64 -11.80
N ARG A 83 -11.42 8.65 -11.83
CA ARG A 83 -11.06 10.05 -12.10
C ARG A 83 -10.03 10.60 -11.13
N SER A 84 -10.21 10.40 -9.82
CA SER A 84 -9.27 10.88 -8.79
C SER A 84 -7.84 10.34 -9.00
N SER A 85 -7.68 9.06 -9.36
CA SER A 85 -6.34 8.54 -9.64
C SER A 85 -5.71 9.09 -10.91
N ALA A 86 -6.52 9.34 -11.95
CA ALA A 86 -6.03 9.99 -13.17
C ALA A 86 -5.54 11.42 -12.87
N GLU A 87 -6.30 12.17 -12.06
CA GLU A 87 -5.92 13.51 -11.60
C GLU A 87 -4.62 13.49 -10.77
N HIS A 88 -4.51 12.58 -9.79
CA HIS A 88 -3.28 12.44 -9.00
C HIS A 88 -2.07 12.08 -9.87
N SER A 89 -2.24 11.19 -10.85
CA SER A 89 -1.17 10.83 -11.79
C SER A 89 -0.76 12.02 -12.65
N ALA A 90 -1.72 12.78 -13.19
CA ALA A 90 -1.44 13.96 -13.98
C ALA A 90 -0.69 15.04 -13.17
N ALA A 91 -1.09 15.26 -11.91
CA ALA A 91 -0.43 16.19 -11.01
C ALA A 91 1.02 15.76 -10.68
N PHE A 92 1.24 14.46 -10.42
CA PHE A 92 2.58 13.91 -10.18
C PHE A 92 3.51 14.11 -11.37
N GLU A 93 3.04 13.82 -12.59
CA GLU A 93 3.82 14.02 -13.81
C GLU A 93 4.11 15.50 -14.09
N ALA A 94 3.14 16.39 -13.86
CA ALA A 94 3.33 17.83 -14.01
C ALA A 94 4.43 18.37 -13.06
N ALA A 95 4.47 17.87 -11.82
CA ALA A 95 5.45 18.29 -10.83
C ALA A 95 6.89 17.88 -11.18
N ARG A 96 7.09 16.82 -11.98
CA ARG A 96 8.42 16.32 -12.39
C ARG A 96 9.00 17.01 -13.62
N LYS A 97 8.19 17.78 -14.35
CA LYS A 97 8.61 18.52 -15.55
C LYS A 97 9.16 19.92 -15.24
N ASN A 98 9.05 20.36 -13.99
CA ASN A 98 9.64 21.59 -13.47
C ASN A 98 10.90 21.28 -12.66
#